data_AF-A0A8H7EC25-F1
#
_entry.id   AF-A0A8H7EC25-F1
#
_cell.length_a   1.000
_cell.length_b   1.000
_cell.length_c   1.000
_cell.angle_alpha   90.00
_cell.angle_beta   90.00
_cell.angle_gamma   90.00
#
_symmetry.space_group_name_H-M   'P 1'
#
loop_
_entity.id
_entity.type
_entity.pdbx_description
1 polymer ?
#
loop_
_entity_poly.entity_id
_entity_poly.type
_entity_poly.pdbx_seq_one_letter_code
_entity_poly.pdbx_strand_id
1 'polypeptide(L)' 'MMCRTSLRRTSPKYRQIKEFAKQQGVGFYPAGRGIVHQIMVEKGYAWPGTLVVASDSHTNMYGAIACLATPIPGKA' A
#
# COMPACT_ATOMS: atom_id res chain seq x y z
N MET A 1 -1.72 3.45 2.91
CA MET A 1 -1.90 3.47 1.44
C MET A 1 -2.51 2.15 1.03
N MET A 2 -3.79 2.12 0.66
CA MET A 2 -4.47 0.85 0.37
C MET A 2 -5.53 1.01 -0.70
N CYS A 3 -5.43 0.22 -1.75
CA CYS A 3 -6.58 -0.41 -2.37
C CYS A 3 -6.16 -1.84 -2.65
N ARG A 4 -6.83 -2.82 -2.04
CA ARG A 4 -6.66 -4.22 -2.46
C ARG A 4 -7.04 -4.30 -3.93
N THR A 5 -6.18 -4.91 -4.75
CA THR A 5 -6.37 -5.07 -6.20
C THR A 5 -7.67 -5.83 -6.55
N SER A 6 -8.19 -6.63 -5.62
CA SER A 6 -9.44 -7.39 -5.77
C SER A 6 -10.72 -6.63 -5.46
N LEU A 7 -10.66 -5.40 -4.94
CA LEU A 7 -11.87 -4.63 -4.65
C LEU A 7 -12.50 -4.12 -5.95
N ARG A 8 -13.75 -4.53 -6.19
CA ARG A 8 -14.56 -3.94 -7.27
C ARG A 8 -14.79 -2.46 -6.98
N ARG A 9 -14.69 -1.62 -8.01
CA ARG A 9 -14.90 -0.16 -7.91
C ARG A 9 -16.29 0.20 -7.37
N THR A 10 -17.26 -0.66 -7.58
CA THR A 10 -18.64 -0.51 -7.09
C THR A 10 -18.82 -0.93 -5.62
N SER A 11 -17.83 -1.57 -5.00
CA SER A 11 -17.99 -2.07 -3.64
C SER A 11 -18.05 -0.93 -2.60
N PRO A 12 -18.89 -1.06 -1.56
CA PRO A 12 -18.95 -0.08 -0.47
C PRO A 12 -17.58 0.15 0.19
N LYS A 13 -16.80 -0.93 0.37
CA LYS A 13 -15.43 -0.87 0.92
C LYS A 13 -14.50 0.00 0.07
N TYR A 14 -14.57 -0.12 -1.26
CA TYR A 14 -13.76 0.72 -2.15
C TYR A 14 -14.08 2.21 -1.96
N ARG A 15 -15.36 2.54 -1.84
CA ARG A 15 -15.81 3.92 -1.60
C ARG A 15 -15.35 4.44 -0.24
N GLN A 16 -15.52 3.65 0.83
CA GLN A 16 -15.07 4.00 2.17
C GLN A 16 -13.57 4.27 2.23
N ILE A 17 -12.75 3.42 1.60
CA ILE A 17 -11.29 3.60 1.59
C ILE A 17 -10.89 4.85 0.79
N LYS A 18 -11.56 5.13 -0.34
CA LYS A 18 -11.34 6.34 -1.13
C LYS A 18 -11.68 7.60 -0.34
N GLU A 19 -12.82 7.60 0.36
CA GLU A 19 -13.27 8.72 1.19
C GLU A 19 -12.36 8.92 2.40
N PHE A 20 -11.99 7.84 3.09
CA PHE A 20 -11.01 7.86 4.18
C PHE A 20 -9.67 8.45 3.72
N ALA A 21 -9.15 8.00 2.57
CA ALA A 21 -7.90 8.51 2.05
C ALA A 21 -7.97 10.02 1.74
N LYS A 22 -9.09 10.48 1.17
CA LYS A 22 -9.34 11.91 0.93
C LYS A 22 -9.42 12.70 2.24
N GLN A 23 -10.10 12.18 3.25
CA GLN A 23 -10.24 12.84 4.56
C GLN A 23 -8.91 12.95 5.31
N GLN A 24 -8.06 11.92 5.22
CA GLN A 24 -6.76 11.88 5.89
C GLN A 24 -5.64 12.51 5.07
N GLY A 25 -5.91 12.98 3.85
CA GLY A 25 -4.90 13.54 2.95
C GLY A 25 -3.83 12.53 2.51
N VAL A 26 -4.13 11.23 2.54
CA VAL A 26 -3.17 10.16 2.19
C VAL A 26 -3.36 9.68 0.75
N GLY A 27 -2.28 9.21 0.14
CA GLY A 27 -2.31 8.69 -1.23
C GLY A 27 -3.27 7.50 -1.39
N PHE A 28 -4.13 7.60 -2.40
CA PHE A 28 -5.06 6.53 -2.82
C PHE A 28 -4.76 6.10 -4.26
N TYR A 29 -4.58 4.79 -4.46
CA TYR A 29 -4.43 4.21 -5.79
C TYR A 29 -5.67 3.41 -6.16
N PRO A 30 -6.32 3.72 -7.30
CA PRO A 30 -7.55 3.05 -7.70
C PRO A 30 -7.30 1.60 -8.14
N ALA A 31 -8.37 0.79 -8.14
CA ALA A 31 -8.31 -0.59 -8.61
C ALA A 31 -7.87 -0.65 -10.08
N GLY A 32 -6.91 -1.53 -10.36
CA GLY A 32 -6.26 -1.67 -11.67
C GLY A 32 -4.96 -0.87 -11.83
N ARG A 33 -4.52 -0.10 -10.84
CA ARG A 33 -3.26 0.67 -10.93
C ARG A 33 -1.99 -0.19 -10.90
N GLY A 34 -2.07 -1.38 -10.31
CA GLY A 34 -0.94 -2.30 -10.11
C GLY A 34 -0.96 -2.95 -8.72
N ILE A 35 0.01 -3.81 -8.46
CA ILE A 35 0.23 -4.46 -7.16
C ILE A 35 0.96 -3.49 -6.23
N VAL A 36 0.60 -3.52 -4.93
CA VAL A 36 1.07 -2.53 -3.94
C VAL A 36 2.60 -2.42 -3.88
N HIS A 37 3.33 -3.53 -3.79
CA HIS A 37 4.79 -3.49 -3.63
C HIS A 37 5.49 -2.90 -4.85
N GLN A 38 5.02 -3.21 -6.06
CA GLN A 38 5.55 -2.61 -7.29
C GLN A 38 5.33 -1.10 -7.30
N ILE A 39 4.13 -0.64 -6.98
CA ILE A 39 3.82 0.80 -6.90
C ILE A 39 4.67 1.50 -5.84
N MET A 40 4.90 0.86 -4.70
CA MET A 40 5.69 1.43 -3.60
C MET A 40 7.15 1.67 -4.00
N VAL A 41 7.74 0.76 -4.80
CA VAL A 41 9.09 0.94 -5.35
C VAL A 41 9.08 1.99 -6.48
N GLU A 42 8.17 1.86 -7.46
CA GLU A 42 8.09 2.78 -8.62
C GLU A 42 7.85 4.24 -8.22
N LYS A 43 7.10 4.47 -7.13
CA LYS A 43 6.78 5.81 -6.64
C LYS A 43 7.79 6.34 -5.62
N GLY A 44 8.80 5.55 -5.28
CA GLY A 44 9.82 5.93 -4.32
C GLY A 44 9.24 6.10 -2.91
N TYR A 45 8.28 5.25 -2.51
CA TYR A 45 7.88 5.13 -1.09
C TYR A 45 8.77 4.14 -0.33
N ALA A 46 9.44 3.25 -1.04
CA ALA A 46 10.50 2.41 -0.52
C ALA A 46 11.78 2.70 -1.34
N TRP A 47 12.89 2.99 -0.65
CA TRP A 47 14.18 3.28 -1.28
C TRP A 47 15.35 2.84 -0.37
N PRO A 48 16.58 2.70 -0.92
CA PRO A 48 17.72 2.23 -0.14
C PRO A 48 17.96 3.03 1.13
N GLY A 49 18.18 2.34 2.26
CA GLY A 49 18.45 2.96 3.55
C GLY A 49 17.21 3.42 4.33
N THR A 50 16.00 3.14 3.86
CA THR A 50 14.75 3.45 4.60
C THR A 50 14.24 2.30 5.44
N LEU A 51 13.40 2.65 6.43
CA LEU A 51 12.53 1.72 7.14
C LEU A 51 11.10 1.85 6.60
N VAL A 52 10.55 0.76 6.05
CA VAL A 52 9.16 0.70 5.59
C VAL A 52 8.38 -0.34 6.41
N VAL A 53 7.23 0.08 6.93
CA VAL A 53 6.32 -0.78 7.68
C VAL A 53 4.95 -0.75 7.02
N ALA A 54 4.39 -1.92 6.73
CA ALA A 54 3.09 -2.01 6.06
C ALA A 54 2.30 -3.25 6.52
N SER A 55 0.97 -3.15 6.42
CA SER A 55 0.04 -4.23 6.78
C SER A 55 -0.15 -5.23 5.64
N ASP A 56 0.94 -5.71 5.08
CA ASP A 56 1.01 -6.77 4.07
C ASP A 56 2.16 -7.70 4.43
N SER A 57 1.93 -9.02 4.41
CA SER A 57 2.93 -10.01 4.79
C SER A 57 4.17 -10.02 3.89
N HIS A 58 4.05 -9.55 2.64
CA HIS A 58 5.14 -9.52 1.66
C HIS A 58 5.94 -8.20 1.69
N THR A 59 5.76 -7.39 2.73
CA THR A 59 6.53 -6.16 2.95
C THR A 59 8.04 -6.42 3.05
N ASN A 60 8.45 -7.65 3.41
CA ASN A 60 9.83 -8.10 3.36
C ASN A 60 10.47 -7.99 1.95
N MET A 61 9.67 -7.94 0.88
CA MET A 61 10.14 -7.78 -0.51
C MET A 61 11.05 -6.55 -0.68
N TYR A 62 10.81 -5.47 0.06
CA TYR A 62 11.62 -4.24 -0.10
C TYR A 62 13.09 -4.43 0.32
N GLY A 63 13.43 -5.52 1.04
CA GLY A 63 14.82 -5.91 1.28
C GLY A 63 15.63 -6.05 -0.01
N ALA A 64 14.99 -6.41 -1.14
CA ALA A 64 15.64 -6.53 -2.44
C ALA A 64 16.23 -5.19 -2.97
N ILE A 65 15.72 -4.05 -2.49
CA ILE A 65 16.21 -2.71 -2.86
C ILE A 65 16.96 -2.04 -1.71
N ALA A 66 17.58 -2.83 -0.81
CA ALA A 66 18.30 -2.33 0.37
C ALA A 66 17.45 -1.44 1.31
N CYS A 67 16.13 -1.67 1.34
CA CYS A 67 15.21 -1.06 2.29
C CYS A 67 14.96 -2.04 3.44
N LEU A 68 15.14 -1.61 4.69
CA LEU A 68 14.70 -2.40 5.84
C LEU A 68 13.18 -2.36 5.87
N ALA A 69 12.53 -3.52 5.83
CA ALA A 69 11.08 -3.55 5.78
C ALA A 69 10.49 -4.74 6.52
N THR A 70 9.41 -4.48 7.26
CA THR A 70 8.76 -5.49 8.11
C THR A 70 7.24 -5.41 8.01
N PRO A 71 6.55 -6.57 7.93
CA PRO A 71 5.09 -6.60 7.99
C PRO A 71 4.61 -6.32 9.41
N ILE A 72 3.49 -5.60 9.53
CA ILE A 72 2.74 -5.50 10.78
C ILE A 72 1.32 -6.04 10.61
N PRO A 73 0.74 -6.69 11.63
CA PRO A 73 -0.66 -7.07 11.57
C PRO A 73 -1.54 -5.84 11.41
N GLY A 74 -2.43 -5.85 10.41
CA GLY A 74 -3.50 -4.86 10.33
C GLY A 74 -4.47 -5.06 11.48
N LYS A 75 -5.03 -3.98 12.03
CA LYS A 75 -6.21 -4.11 12.89
C LYS A 75 -7.37 -4.66 12.06
N ALA A 76 -8.03 -5.69 12.59
CA ALA A 76 -9.24 -6.30 12.04
C ALA A 76 -10.42 -5.32 12.06
#